data_AF-A0A146K512-F1
#
_entry.id   AF-A0A146K512-F1
#
_cell.length_a   1.000
_cell.length_b   1.000
_cell.length_c   1.000
_cell.angle_alpha   90.00
_cell.angle_beta   90.00
_cell.angle_gamma   90.00
#
_symmetry.space_group_name_H-M   'P 1'
#
loop_
_entity.id
_entity.type
_entity.pdbx_description
1 polymer ?
#
loop_
_entity_poly.entity_id
_entity_poly.type
_entity_poly.pdbx_seq_one_letter_code
_entity_poly.pdbx_strand_id
1 'polypeptide(L)'
;ARVLGVNMASAGLNFCFACYWVITSPFLLELKVSDWMTNLVMIIGQVAGFFVAPIVGGMADNSTNKMGRRRPFLLFGAIACAISQIWMGFSAKVSGGVFQPQSDQQFLF
;
A
#
# COMPACT_ATOMS: atom_id res chain seq x y z
N ALA A 1 6.63 -26.99 -10.75
CA ALA A 1 7.62 -25.93 -10.43
C ALA A 1 7.16 -24.50 -10.73
N ARG A 2 6.72 -24.17 -11.95
CA ARG A 2 6.41 -22.78 -12.37
C ARG A 2 5.27 -22.08 -11.61
N VAL A 3 4.25 -22.81 -11.16
CA VAL A 3 3.10 -22.28 -10.39
C VAL A 3 3.47 -22.02 -8.92
N LEU A 4 4.33 -22.87 -8.36
CA LEU A 4 4.84 -22.71 -6.99
C LEU A 4 5.57 -21.37 -6.82
N GLY A 5 6.45 -21.03 -7.77
CA GLY A 5 7.22 -19.77 -7.71
C GLY A 5 6.35 -18.51 -7.81
N VAL A 6 5.23 -18.56 -8.55
CA VAL A 6 4.29 -17.42 -8.64
C VAL A 6 3.48 -17.28 -7.35
N ASN A 7 3.05 -18.40 -6.76
CA ASN A 7 2.32 -18.40 -5.49
C ASN A 7 3.21 -17.93 -4.34
N MET A 8 4.49 -18.32 -4.30
CA MET A 8 5.46 -17.84 -3.30
C MET A 8 5.70 -16.33 -3.43
N ALA A 9 5.83 -15.81 -4.65
CA ALA A 9 5.94 -14.37 -4.88
C ALA A 9 4.66 -13.62 -4.42
N SER A 10 3.49 -14.19 -4.70
CA SER A 10 2.20 -13.62 -4.27
C SER A 10 2.05 -13.65 -2.75
N ALA A 11 2.52 -14.70 -2.07
CA ALA A 11 2.54 -14.79 -0.62
C ALA A 11 3.43 -13.69 0.00
N GLY A 12 4.60 -13.44 -0.57
CA GLY A 12 5.47 -12.34 -0.15
C GLY A 12 4.81 -10.97 -0.30
N LEU A 13 4.11 -10.72 -1.42
CA LEU A 13 3.39 -9.46 -1.64
C LEU A 13 2.26 -9.25 -0.60
N ASN A 14 1.49 -10.30 -0.30
CA ASN A 14 0.44 -10.25 0.71
C ASN A 14 1.01 -10.01 2.12
N PHE A 15 2.16 -10.60 2.43
CA PHE A 15 2.87 -10.34 3.68
C PHE A 15 3.28 -8.87 3.80
N CYS A 16 3.89 -8.29 2.77
CA CYS A 16 4.23 -6.86 2.77
C CYS A 16 3.00 -5.96 2.94
N PHE A 17 1.87 -6.32 2.30
CA PHE A 17 0.62 -5.59 2.45
C PHE A 17 0.06 -5.67 3.88
N ALA A 18 0.15 -6.85 4.52
CA ALA A 18 -0.23 -7.01 5.92
C ALA A 18 0.66 -6.15 6.84
N CYS A 19 1.99 -6.14 6.62
CA CYS A 19 2.91 -5.26 7.36
C CYS A 19 2.55 -3.79 7.20
N TYR A 20 2.22 -3.35 5.98
CA TYR A 20 1.78 -1.98 5.74
C TYR A 20 0.56 -1.59 6.58
N TRP A 21 -0.49 -2.43 6.61
CA TRP A 21 -1.68 -2.16 7.43
C TRP A 21 -1.37 -2.09 8.93
N VAL A 22 -0.50 -2.97 9.42
CA VAL A 22 -0.09 -3.00 10.84
C VAL A 22 0.71 -1.75 11.22
N ILE A 23 1.60 -1.27 10.35
CA ILE A 23 2.44 -0.09 10.61
C ILE A 23 1.65 1.21 10.43
N THR A 24 0.63 1.24 9.57
CA THR A 24 -0.16 2.44 9.28
C THR A 24 -0.91 2.98 10.50
N SER A 25 -1.45 2.10 11.35
CA SER A 25 -2.17 2.51 12.56
C SER A 25 -1.28 3.29 13.56
N PRO A 26 -0.14 2.74 14.05
CA PRO A 26 0.75 3.48 14.93
C PRO A 26 1.38 4.71 14.24
N PHE A 27 1.63 4.65 12.92
CA PHE A 27 2.12 5.81 12.18
C PHE A 27 1.15 7.00 12.22
N LEU A 28 -0.15 6.77 12.06
CA LEU A 28 -1.17 7.82 12.15
C LEU A 28 -1.32 8.37 13.58
N LEU A 29 -1.15 7.52 14.59
CA LEU A 29 -1.12 7.93 16.00
C LEU A 29 0.10 8.78 16.35
N GLU A 30 1.29 8.44 15.83
CA GLU A 30 2.51 9.22 16.02
C GLU A 30 2.42 10.63 15.40
N LEU A 31 1.70 10.78 14.29
CA LEU A 31 1.46 12.07 13.65
C LEU A 31 0.43 12.94 14.39
N LYS A 32 -0.24 12.44 15.45
CA LYS A 32 -1.30 13.15 16.20
C LYS A 32 -2.40 13.73 15.30
N VAL A 33 -2.79 12.97 14.26
CA VAL A 33 -3.83 13.37 13.32
C VAL A 33 -5.22 13.11 13.92
N SER A 34 -6.20 13.97 13.64
CA SER A 34 -7.60 13.79 14.06
C SER A 34 -8.20 12.47 13.55
N ASP A 35 -9.04 11.82 14.36
CA ASP A 35 -9.70 10.54 14.04
C ASP A 35 -10.46 10.56 12.70
N TRP A 36 -11.06 11.70 12.34
CA TRP A 36 -11.74 11.87 11.06
C TRP A 36 -10.77 11.73 9.87
N MET A 37 -9.58 12.33 9.95
CA MET A 37 -8.59 12.27 8.88
C MET A 37 -7.98 10.87 8.77
N THR A 38 -7.73 10.20 9.89
CA THR A 38 -7.28 8.79 9.93
C THR A 38 -8.25 7.89 9.17
N ASN A 39 -9.56 8.02 9.45
CA ASN A 39 -10.60 7.26 8.74
C ASN A 39 -10.68 7.62 7.26
N LEU A 40 -10.55 8.90 6.90
CA LEU A 40 -10.51 9.32 5.50
C LEU A 40 -9.33 8.70 4.74
N VAL A 41 -8.13 8.69 5.31
CA VAL A 41 -6.94 8.09 4.68
C VAL A 41 -7.16 6.59 4.43
N MET A 42 -7.75 5.88 5.39
CA MET A 42 -8.08 4.47 5.22
C MET A 42 -9.14 4.24 4.12
N ILE A 43 -10.19 5.07 4.08
CA ILE A 43 -11.22 5.00 3.02
C ILE A 43 -10.60 5.26 1.65
N ILE A 44 -9.73 6.26 1.52
CA ILE A 44 -9.01 6.56 0.28
C ILE A 44 -8.21 5.34 -0.17
N GLY A 45 -7.55 4.63 0.75
CA GLY A 45 -6.86 3.37 0.45
C GLY A 45 -7.76 2.31 -0.17
N GLN A 46 -8.94 2.09 0.40
CA GLN A 46 -9.91 1.11 -0.10
C GLN A 46 -10.54 1.52 -1.44
N VAL A 47 -10.87 2.80 -1.59
CA VAL A 47 -11.42 3.36 -2.83
C VAL A 47 -10.39 3.25 -3.96
N ALA A 48 -9.13 3.61 -3.70
CA ALA A 48 -8.05 3.44 -4.66
C ALA A 48 -7.86 1.96 -5.06
N GLY A 49 -7.89 1.04 -4.10
CA GLY A 49 -7.83 -0.40 -4.36
C GLY A 49 -8.96 -0.90 -5.26
N PHE A 50 -10.18 -0.38 -5.08
CA PHE A 50 -11.34 -0.72 -5.89
C PHE A 50 -11.18 -0.33 -7.37
N PHE A 51 -10.58 0.82 -7.66
CA PHE A 51 -10.35 1.26 -9.04
C PHE A 51 -9.10 0.63 -9.67
N VAL A 52 -8.02 0.46 -8.90
CA VAL A 52 -6.76 -0.08 -9.40
C VAL A 52 -6.89 -1.55 -9.82
N ALA A 53 -7.64 -2.36 -9.07
CA ALA A 53 -7.84 -3.77 -9.35
C ALA A 53 -8.40 -4.07 -10.77
N PRO A 54 -9.52 -3.49 -11.23
CA PRO A 54 -10.07 -3.74 -12.56
C PRO A 54 -9.21 -3.15 -13.69
N ILE A 55 -8.60 -1.98 -13.46
CA ILE A 55 -7.72 -1.34 -14.46
C ILE A 55 -6.48 -2.20 -14.71
N VAL A 56 -5.78 -2.60 -13.65
CA VAL A 56 -4.58 -3.44 -13.74
C VAL A 56 -4.94 -4.84 -14.26
N GLY A 57 -6.10 -5.39 -13.87
CA GLY A 57 -6.61 -6.65 -14.39
C GLY A 57 -6.84 -6.62 -15.90
N GLY A 58 -7.50 -5.59 -16.42
CA GLY A 58 -7.72 -5.40 -17.86
C GLY A 58 -6.43 -5.16 -18.64
N MET A 59 -5.48 -4.41 -18.08
CA MET A 59 -4.16 -4.18 -18.70
C MET A 59 -3.31 -5.46 -18.71
N ALA A 60 -3.38 -6.29 -17.66
CA ALA A 60 -2.66 -7.56 -17.59
C ALA A 60 -3.18 -8.56 -18.64
N ASP A 61 -4.47 -8.55 -18.94
CA ASP A 61 -5.08 -9.45 -19.93
C ASP A 61 -4.66 -9.18 -21.38
N ASN A 62 -4.25 -7.94 -21.68
CA ASN A 62 -3.88 -7.47 -23.03
C ASN A 62 -2.37 -7.52 -23.34
N SER A 63 -1.53 -8.05 -22.43
CA SER A 63 -0.08 -8.04 -22.59
C SER A 63 0.45 -9.16 -23.52
N THR A 64 0.93 -8.80 -24.71
CA THR A 64 1.47 -9.72 -25.74
C THR A 64 3.01 -9.83 -25.66
N ASN A 65 3.56 -10.06 -24.45
CA ASN A 65 5.02 -10.07 -24.26
C ASN A 65 5.64 -11.49 -24.30
N LYS A 66 6.80 -11.64 -24.97
CA LYS A 66 7.49 -12.93 -25.25
C LYS A 66 7.89 -13.78 -24.02
N MET A 67 7.88 -13.22 -22.81
CA MET A 67 8.26 -13.90 -21.55
C MET A 67 7.07 -14.53 -20.79
N GLY A 68 5.84 -14.43 -21.33
CA GLY A 68 4.62 -14.99 -20.76
C GLY A 68 3.68 -13.93 -20.15
N ARG A 69 2.44 -13.93 -20.64
CA ARG A 69 1.34 -12.93 -20.51
C ARG A 69 1.03 -12.37 -19.11
N ARG A 70 1.51 -12.97 -18.01
CA ARG A 70 1.16 -12.57 -16.62
C ARG A 70 2.35 -12.18 -15.72
N ARG A 71 3.59 -12.54 -16.11
CA ARG A 71 4.78 -12.33 -15.28
C ARG A 71 5.36 -10.90 -15.28
N PRO A 72 5.40 -10.16 -16.41
CA PRO A 72 6.01 -8.83 -16.40
C PRO A 72 5.21 -7.81 -15.58
N PHE A 73 3.87 -7.91 -15.59
CA PHE A 73 3.01 -7.04 -14.76
C PHE A 73 3.19 -7.31 -13.27
N LEU A 74 3.32 -8.58 -12.86
CA LEU A 74 3.56 -8.94 -11.46
C LEU A 74 4.93 -8.43 -10.98
N LEU A 75 5.96 -8.55 -11.82
CA LEU A 75 7.32 -8.06 -11.52
C LEU A 75 7.36 -6.52 -11.44
N PHE A 76 6.73 -5.83 -12.39
CA PHE A 76 6.66 -4.37 -12.39
C PHE A 76 5.90 -3.86 -11.16
N GLY A 77 4.76 -4.47 -10.84
CA GLY A 77 4.00 -4.17 -9.62
C GLY A 77 4.79 -4.43 -8.34
N ALA A 78 5.53 -5.54 -8.26
CA ALA A 78 6.38 -5.85 -7.11
C ALA A 78 7.50 -4.82 -6.91
N ILE A 79 8.16 -4.39 -8.00
CA ILE A 79 9.20 -3.35 -7.96
C ILE A 79 8.60 -2.00 -7.53
N ALA A 80 7.47 -1.62 -8.11
CA ALA A 80 6.78 -0.37 -7.74
C ALA A 80 6.35 -0.38 -6.27
N CYS A 81 5.80 -1.48 -5.76
CA CYS A 81 5.47 -1.64 -4.34
C CYS A 81 6.72 -1.54 -3.45
N ALA A 82 7.83 -2.16 -3.84
CA ALA A 82 9.09 -2.08 -3.08
C ALA A 82 9.59 -0.63 -2.98
N ILE A 83 9.58 0.11 -4.09
CA ILE A 83 9.97 1.53 -4.11
C ILE A 83 9.02 2.36 -3.24
N SER A 84 7.71 2.13 -3.34
CA SER A 84 6.71 2.84 -2.55
C SER A 84 6.91 2.62 -1.04
N GLN A 85 7.23 1.39 -0.61
CA GLN A 85 7.45 1.13 0.80
C GLN A 85 8.75 1.72 1.35
N ILE A 86 9.80 1.78 0.52
CA ILE A 86 11.01 2.53 0.87
C ILE A 86 10.67 4.01 1.07
N TRP A 87 9.85 4.57 0.17
CA TRP A 87 9.42 5.97 0.25
C TRP A 87 8.63 6.29 1.52
N MET A 88 7.74 5.39 1.95
CA MET A 88 7.00 5.54 3.20
C MET A 88 7.95 5.67 4.41
N GLY A 89 9.05 4.93 4.42
CA GLY A 89 10.09 5.05 5.46
C GLY A 89 10.76 6.42 5.50
N PHE A 90 10.95 7.08 4.35
CA PHE A 90 11.46 8.45 4.29
C PHE A 90 10.41 9.50 4.67
N SER A 91 9.12 9.21 4.44
CA SER A 91 8.01 10.12 4.74
C SER A 91 7.94 10.53 6.21
N ALA A 92 8.35 9.65 7.13
CA ALA A 92 8.40 9.97 8.56
C ALA A 92 9.31 11.19 8.88
N LYS A 93 10.35 11.43 8.07
CA LYS A 93 11.23 12.60 8.22
C LYS A 93 10.65 13.87 7.58
N VAL A 94 9.74 13.73 6.62
CA VAL A 94 9.13 14.85 5.87
C VAL A 94 7.85 15.35 6.56
N SER A 95 7.06 14.44 7.15
CA SER A 95 5.79 14.79 7.81
C SER A 95 5.97 15.64 9.08
N GLY A 96 7.11 15.50 9.77
CA GLY A 96 7.45 16.31 10.94
C GLY A 96 7.57 17.82 10.68
N GLY A 97 7.63 18.26 9.42
CA GLY A 97 7.63 19.68 9.04
C GLY A 97 6.25 20.25 8.66
N VAL A 98 5.21 19.43 8.50
CA VAL A 98 3.94 19.83 7.84
C VAL A 98 2.72 19.71 8.76
N PHE A 99 2.72 18.80 9.74
CA PHE A 99 1.56 18.59 10.61
C PHE A 99 1.75 19.25 12.00
N GLN A 100 0.99 20.31 12.25
CA GLN A 100 0.86 20.96 13.56
C GLN A 100 -0.30 20.32 14.35
N PRO A 101 -0.21 20.26 15.69
CA PRO A 101 -1.09 19.45 16.52
C PRO A 101 -2.46 20.12 16.62
N GLN A 102 -3.53 19.37 16.32
CA GLN A 102 -4.89 19.81 16.63
C GLN A 102 -5.42 19.02 17.83
N SER A 103 -5.69 19.79 18.88
CA SER A 103 -6.09 19.41 20.24
C SER A 103 -7.44 18.72 20.31
N ASP A 104 -7.53 17.81 21.28
CA ASP A 104 -8.72 17.26 21.94
C ASP A 104 -9.64 16.34 21.13
N GLN A 105 -9.39 15.03 21.22
CA GLN A 105 -10.26 14.16 22.01
C GLN A 105 -9.44 13.04 22.66
N GLN A 106 -9.41 13.08 23.99
CA GLN A 106 -8.93 12.02 24.86
C GLN A 106 -9.84 10.80 24.73
N PHE A 107 -9.24 9.61 24.85
CA PHE A 107 -9.69 8.54 25.73
C PHE A 107 -11.17 8.58 26.11
N LEU A 108 -12.03 8.02 25.27
CA LEU A 108 -13.23 7.31 25.72
C LEU A 108 -13.44 6.16 24.74
N PHE A 109 -12.60 5.12 24.86
CA PHE A 109 -12.87 3.68 24.97
C PHE A 109 -11.58 2.90 24.66
#